data_AF-A0A9D1HWA1-F1
#
_entry.id   AF-A0A9D1HWA1-F1
#
_cell.length_a   1.000
_cell.length_b   1.000
_cell.length_c   1.000
_cell.angle_alpha   90.00
_cell.angle_beta   90.00
_cell.angle_gamma   90.00
#
_symmetry.space_group_name_H-M   'P 1'
#
loop_
_entity.id
_entity.type
_entity.pdbx_description
1 polymer ?
#
loop_
_entity_poly.entity_id
_entity_poly.type
_entity_poly.pdbx_seq_one_letter_code
_entity_poly.pdbx_strand_id
1 'polypeptide(L)'
;MKERRNGFTLIELLVVIIILAAVSLLLVPTVLDAIDTFKGNSYEDQIKIIETAAQTWGTDHLYALEFYEGDTATITLGQLKGEGYLDYKFLDPTTKKNFPDDMTITVTKKGKKLRFHVNSDTGTTTKYSGDDQPRLTLRGDVVQYVELGDTYVDPGVDKKNTTKTPEITYAKNGSPVSAINTVQAGTYTITYKVSNDNTSTTIMRTVIVK
;
A
#
# COMPACT_ATOMS: atom_id res chain seq x y z
N MET A 1 60.30 -26.80 -31.81
CA MET A 1 60.36 -26.14 -30.49
C MET A 1 59.20 -26.68 -29.66
N LYS A 2 59.47 -27.35 -28.52
CA LYS A 2 58.43 -27.99 -27.68
C LYS A 2 58.23 -27.10 -26.45
N GLU A 3 57.09 -26.44 -26.35
CA GLU A 3 56.80 -25.56 -25.22
C GLU A 3 56.61 -26.38 -23.93
N ARG A 4 57.30 -25.98 -22.87
CA ARG A 4 57.08 -26.51 -21.52
C ARG A 4 55.87 -25.79 -20.92
N ARG A 5 54.80 -26.54 -20.65
CA ARG A 5 53.67 -26.04 -19.86
C ARG A 5 54.04 -26.14 -18.39
N ASN A 6 54.31 -25.01 -17.75
CA ASN A 6 54.52 -24.93 -16.32
C ASN A 6 53.14 -25.03 -15.65
N GLY A 7 52.87 -26.16 -14.96
CA GLY A 7 51.70 -26.30 -14.10
C GLY A 7 51.95 -25.62 -12.76
N PHE A 8 50.91 -25.06 -12.16
CA PHE A 8 50.97 -24.47 -10.81
C PHE A 8 51.33 -25.53 -9.76
N THR A 9 52.07 -25.13 -8.72
CA THR A 9 52.37 -25.99 -7.58
C THR A 9 51.20 -26.02 -6.59
N LEU A 10 50.99 -27.16 -5.89
CA LEU A 10 49.91 -27.28 -4.90
C LEU A 10 50.02 -26.27 -3.76
N ILE A 11 51.25 -25.89 -3.38
CA ILE A 11 51.50 -24.94 -2.31
C ILE A 11 51.10 -23.50 -2.70
N GLU A 12 51.31 -23.09 -3.94
CA GLU A 12 50.85 -21.79 -4.44
C GLU A 12 49.33 -21.70 -4.41
N LEU A 13 48.64 -22.76 -4.84
CA LEU A 13 47.17 -22.81 -4.80
C LEU A 13 46.64 -22.71 -3.36
N LEU A 14 47.30 -23.36 -2.41
CA LEU A 14 46.94 -23.30 -0.98
C LEU A 14 47.04 -21.87 -0.44
N VAL A 15 48.15 -21.17 -0.72
CA VAL A 15 48.38 -19.80 -0.28
C VAL A 15 47.31 -18.85 -0.86
N VAL A 16 46.97 -18.99 -2.13
CA VAL A 16 45.93 -18.16 -2.77
C VAL A 16 44.58 -18.35 -2.10
N ILE A 17 44.17 -19.60 -1.81
CA ILE A 17 42.89 -19.87 -1.16
C ILE A 17 42.84 -19.28 0.26
N ILE A 18 43.93 -19.37 1.03
CA ILE A 18 44.01 -18.79 2.37
C ILE A 18 43.86 -17.27 2.32
N ILE A 19 44.55 -16.61 1.37
CA ILE A 19 44.46 -15.17 1.18
C ILE A 19 43.03 -14.78 0.77
N LEU A 20 42.42 -15.49 -0.19
CA LEU A 20 41.04 -15.22 -0.62
C LEU A 20 40.04 -15.41 0.51
N ALA A 21 40.22 -16.42 1.37
CA ALA A 21 39.35 -16.64 2.53
C ALA A 21 39.45 -15.49 3.55
N ALA A 22 40.66 -15.05 3.87
CA ALA A 22 40.89 -13.93 4.79
C ALA A 22 40.30 -12.61 4.24
N VAL A 23 40.51 -12.32 2.95
CA VAL A 23 39.94 -11.15 2.28
C VAL A 23 38.41 -11.23 2.24
N SER A 24 37.84 -12.40 1.93
CA SER A 24 36.39 -12.58 1.89
C SER A 24 35.75 -12.28 3.24
N LEU A 25 36.36 -12.71 4.35
CA LEU A 25 35.82 -12.49 5.70
C LEU A 25 35.71 -10.99 6.05
N LEU A 26 36.69 -10.19 5.63
CA LEU A 26 36.69 -8.74 5.84
C LEU A 26 35.62 -8.03 5.00
N LEU A 27 35.28 -8.59 3.84
CA LEU A 27 34.32 -8.00 2.90
C LEU A 27 32.86 -8.26 3.29
N VAL A 28 32.55 -9.40 3.93
CA VAL A 28 31.17 -9.78 4.30
C VAL A 28 30.38 -8.64 4.98
N PRO A 29 30.84 -8.00 6.07
CA PRO A 29 30.06 -6.96 6.73
C PRO A 29 29.77 -5.76 5.81
N THR A 30 30.76 -5.33 5.01
CA THR A 30 30.59 -4.21 4.07
C THR A 30 29.55 -4.52 2.99
N VAL A 31 29.56 -5.76 2.47
CA VAL A 31 28.58 -6.21 1.48
C VAL A 31 27.18 -6.30 2.09
N LEU A 32 27.06 -6.78 3.33
CA LEU A 32 25.77 -6.86 4.03
C LEU A 32 25.19 -5.47 4.28
N ASP A 33 25.99 -4.51 4.77
CA ASP A 33 25.56 -3.13 5.00
C ASP A 33 25.12 -2.44 3.70
N ALA A 34 25.86 -2.67 2.61
CA ALA A 34 25.51 -2.17 1.29
C ALA A 34 24.18 -2.76 0.78
N ILE A 35 23.94 -4.06 0.99
CA ILE A 35 22.68 -4.73 0.64
C ILE A 35 21.51 -4.16 1.43
N ASP A 36 21.67 -3.95 2.73
CA ASP A 36 20.58 -3.44 3.58
C ASP A 36 20.26 -1.97 3.27
N THR A 37 21.28 -1.15 3.01
CA THR A 37 21.10 0.21 2.50
C THR A 37 20.36 0.21 1.16
N PHE A 38 20.74 -0.68 0.23
CA PHE A 38 20.08 -0.81 -1.06
C PHE A 38 18.60 -1.23 -0.93
N LYS A 39 18.30 -2.19 -0.05
CA LYS A 39 16.93 -2.62 0.23
C LYS A 39 16.09 -1.49 0.81
N GLY A 40 16.64 -0.71 1.75
CA GLY A 40 15.98 0.45 2.34
C GLY A 40 15.66 1.53 1.30
N ASN A 41 16.64 1.90 0.47
CA ASN A 41 16.41 2.86 -0.62
C ASN A 41 15.35 2.35 -1.61
N SER A 42 15.42 1.07 -1.97
CA SER A 42 14.43 0.48 -2.87
C SER A 42 13.03 0.48 -2.27
N TYR A 43 12.89 0.32 -0.95
CA TYR A 43 11.61 0.41 -0.25
C TYR A 43 11.02 1.82 -0.37
N GLU A 44 11.82 2.85 -0.08
CA GLU A 44 11.40 4.26 -0.23
C GLU A 44 10.98 4.59 -1.67
N ASP A 45 11.66 4.03 -2.67
CA ASP A 45 11.27 4.21 -4.07
C ASP A 45 9.93 3.52 -4.39
N GLN A 46 9.61 2.37 -3.79
CA GLN A 46 8.27 1.78 -3.91
C GLN A 46 7.19 2.66 -3.27
N ILE A 47 7.45 3.24 -2.10
CA ILE A 47 6.51 4.16 -1.45
C ILE A 47 6.22 5.38 -2.34
N LYS A 48 7.24 5.95 -3.01
CA LYS A 48 7.05 7.05 -3.97
C LYS A 48 6.21 6.63 -5.18
N ILE A 49 6.37 5.39 -5.66
CA ILE A 49 5.52 4.87 -6.75
C ILE A 49 4.06 4.77 -6.29
N ILE A 50 3.81 4.29 -5.06
CA ILE A 50 2.46 4.27 -4.48
C ILE A 50 1.89 5.69 -4.38
N GLU A 51 2.67 6.66 -3.88
CA GLU A 51 2.24 8.04 -3.79
C GLU A 51 1.91 8.62 -5.16
N THR A 52 2.71 8.32 -6.18
CA THR A 52 2.47 8.75 -7.57
C THR A 52 1.20 8.13 -8.14
N ALA A 53 0.96 6.84 -7.87
CA ALA A 53 -0.29 6.17 -8.26
C ALA A 53 -1.51 6.81 -7.58
N ALA A 54 -1.40 7.13 -6.29
CA ALA A 54 -2.45 7.82 -5.53
C ALA A 54 -2.71 9.25 -6.06
N GLN A 55 -1.65 9.98 -6.42
CA GLN A 55 -1.76 11.29 -7.05
C GLN A 55 -2.47 11.20 -8.40
N THR A 56 -2.16 10.20 -9.21
CA THR A 56 -2.81 9.94 -10.50
C THR A 56 -4.28 9.57 -10.33
N TRP A 57 -4.58 8.70 -9.36
CA TRP A 57 -5.96 8.40 -8.98
C TRP A 57 -6.72 9.66 -8.58
N GLY A 58 -6.09 10.53 -7.79
CA GLY A 58 -6.68 11.77 -7.35
C GLY A 58 -6.91 12.80 -8.44
N THR A 59 -6.12 12.80 -9.51
CA THR A 59 -6.38 13.66 -10.67
C THR A 59 -7.62 13.24 -11.45
N ASP A 60 -7.87 11.93 -11.54
CA ASP A 60 -9.04 11.39 -12.23
C ASP A 60 -10.32 11.52 -11.39
N HIS A 61 -10.16 11.56 -10.06
CA HIS A 61 -11.25 11.68 -9.08
C HIS A 61 -11.36 13.08 -8.46
N LEU A 62 -10.87 14.13 -9.15
CA LEU A 62 -10.76 15.47 -8.57
C LEU A 62 -12.07 16.01 -7.98
N TYR A 63 -13.20 15.77 -8.64
CA TYR A 63 -14.54 16.18 -8.17
C TYR A 63 -14.97 15.44 -6.90
N ALA A 64 -14.66 14.14 -6.80
CA ALA A 64 -14.94 13.35 -5.60
C ALA A 64 -14.04 13.74 -4.41
N LEU A 65 -12.98 14.52 -4.67
CA LEU A 65 -12.04 15.04 -3.68
C LEU A 65 -12.22 16.54 -3.40
N GLU A 66 -13.40 17.10 -3.68
CA GLU A 66 -13.76 18.48 -3.32
C GLU A 66 -14.05 18.66 -1.82
N PHE A 67 -13.16 18.16 -0.96
CA PHE A 67 -13.28 18.39 0.47
C PHE A 67 -12.77 19.77 0.90
N TYR A 68 -13.27 20.24 2.04
CA TYR A 68 -12.88 21.54 2.61
C TYR A 68 -11.49 21.44 3.22
N GLU A 69 -10.80 22.57 3.35
CA GLU A 69 -9.47 22.58 3.96
C GLU A 69 -9.57 22.12 5.43
N GLY A 70 -8.71 21.17 5.82
CA GLY A 70 -8.76 20.51 7.12
C GLY A 70 -9.50 19.16 7.14
N ASP A 71 -10.35 18.89 6.15
CA ASP A 71 -10.96 17.57 5.98
C ASP A 71 -9.95 16.59 5.38
N THR A 72 -10.08 15.32 5.75
CA THR A 72 -9.23 14.24 5.26
C THR A 72 -10.07 13.09 4.71
N ALA A 73 -9.55 12.45 3.67
CA ALA A 73 -10.10 11.20 3.14
C ALA A 73 -9.06 10.10 3.24
N THR A 74 -9.51 8.86 3.30
CA THR A 74 -8.62 7.70 3.32
C THR A 74 -9.00 6.78 2.18
N ILE A 75 -8.01 6.43 1.36
CA ILE A 75 -8.09 5.38 0.36
C ILE A 75 -7.13 4.25 0.72
N THR A 76 -7.24 3.11 0.03
CA THR A 76 -6.38 1.95 0.29
C THR A 76 -5.52 1.62 -0.93
N LEU A 77 -4.40 0.94 -0.71
CA LEU A 77 -3.54 0.46 -1.79
C LEU A 77 -4.28 -0.51 -2.71
N GLY A 78 -5.16 -1.34 -2.14
CA GLY A 78 -6.03 -2.27 -2.84
C GLY A 78 -7.01 -1.57 -3.77
N GLN A 79 -7.49 -0.37 -3.42
CA GLN A 79 -8.29 0.45 -4.31
C GLN A 79 -7.49 0.91 -5.52
N LEU A 80 -6.27 1.43 -5.31
CA LEU A 80 -5.39 1.87 -6.41
C LEU A 80 -5.07 0.73 -7.38
N LYS A 81 -4.76 -0.47 -6.86
CA LYS A 81 -4.57 -1.68 -7.67
C LYS A 81 -5.87 -2.08 -8.38
N GLY A 82 -6.98 -2.08 -7.63
CA GLY A 82 -8.34 -2.40 -8.08
C GLY A 82 -8.76 -1.64 -9.33
N GLU A 83 -8.48 -0.34 -9.33
CA GLU A 83 -8.81 0.60 -10.40
C GLU A 83 -7.72 0.73 -11.48
N GLY A 84 -6.56 0.06 -11.29
CA GLY A 84 -5.53 -0.04 -12.33
C GLY A 84 -4.43 1.02 -12.30
N TYR A 85 -4.35 1.82 -11.23
CA TYR A 85 -3.27 2.81 -11.04
C TYR A 85 -1.94 2.17 -10.60
N LEU A 86 -1.98 0.92 -10.16
CA LEU A 86 -0.80 0.15 -9.73
C LEU A 86 -0.93 -1.32 -10.11
N ASP A 87 0.19 -1.97 -10.45
CA ASP A 87 0.23 -3.42 -10.67
C ASP A 87 -0.12 -4.18 -9.38
N TYR A 88 -0.81 -5.31 -9.51
CA TYR A 88 -1.11 -6.22 -8.41
C TYR A 88 0.15 -6.88 -7.86
N LYS A 89 1.15 -7.14 -8.71
CA LYS A 89 2.45 -7.72 -8.32
C LYS A 89 3.40 -6.62 -7.87
N PHE A 90 3.00 -5.90 -6.84
CA PHE A 90 3.79 -4.82 -6.25
C PHE A 90 4.46 -5.31 -4.97
N LEU A 91 5.73 -5.70 -5.11
CA LEU A 91 6.50 -6.37 -4.06
C LEU A 91 7.33 -5.39 -3.23
N ASP A 92 7.31 -5.61 -1.93
CA ASP A 92 8.27 -5.03 -1.00
C ASP A 92 9.67 -5.63 -1.25
N PRO A 93 10.68 -4.81 -1.57
CA PRO A 93 12.03 -5.26 -1.89
C PRO A 93 12.77 -5.85 -0.68
N THR A 94 12.34 -5.53 0.54
CA THR A 94 12.93 -6.02 1.79
C THR A 94 12.41 -7.41 2.13
N THR A 95 11.09 -7.62 2.09
CA THR A 95 10.43 -8.87 2.50
C THR A 95 10.13 -9.82 1.34
N LYS A 96 10.18 -9.33 0.10
CA LYS A 96 9.76 -10.04 -1.13
C LYS A 96 8.29 -10.46 -1.14
N LYS A 97 7.47 -9.87 -0.28
CA LYS A 97 6.02 -10.07 -0.22
C LYS A 97 5.30 -8.88 -0.86
N ASN A 98 4.01 -9.03 -1.17
CA ASN A 98 3.22 -7.88 -1.62
C ASN A 98 3.03 -6.88 -0.48
N PHE A 99 2.97 -5.60 -0.81
CA PHE A 99 2.47 -4.59 0.10
C PHE A 99 0.99 -4.88 0.46
N PRO A 100 0.59 -4.70 1.73
CA PRO A 100 -0.78 -4.86 2.19
C PRO A 100 -1.79 -4.09 1.34
N ASP A 101 -2.86 -4.75 0.89
CA ASP A 101 -3.91 -4.08 0.11
C ASP A 101 -4.76 -3.13 0.97
N ASP A 102 -4.81 -3.34 2.28
CA ASP A 102 -5.43 -2.43 3.25
C ASP A 102 -4.43 -1.40 3.83
N MET A 103 -3.23 -1.29 3.27
CA MET A 103 -2.36 -0.14 3.50
C MET A 103 -3.11 1.13 3.12
N THR A 104 -3.09 2.12 4.01
CA THR A 104 -3.88 3.34 3.87
C THR A 104 -3.06 4.47 3.25
N ILE A 105 -3.73 5.27 2.44
CA ILE A 105 -3.19 6.52 1.91
C ILE A 105 -4.15 7.63 2.35
N THR A 106 -3.62 8.59 3.10
CA THR A 106 -4.37 9.76 3.55
C THR A 106 -4.34 10.83 2.48
N VAL A 107 -5.50 11.31 2.07
CA VAL A 107 -5.66 12.45 1.17
C VAL A 107 -6.03 13.67 1.99
N THR A 108 -5.26 14.75 1.84
CA THR A 108 -5.48 16.03 2.51
C THR A 108 -5.47 17.17 1.50
N LYS A 109 -6.15 18.27 1.83
CA LYS A 109 -6.13 19.48 1.01
C LYS A 109 -5.34 20.58 1.73
N LYS A 110 -4.38 21.18 1.01
CA LYS A 110 -3.61 22.34 1.47
C LYS A 110 -3.74 23.45 0.45
N GLY A 111 -4.57 24.46 0.74
CA GLY A 111 -5.03 25.44 -0.24
C GLY A 111 -5.73 24.79 -1.43
N LYS A 112 -5.22 25.03 -2.66
CA LYS A 112 -5.77 24.45 -3.90
C LYS A 112 -5.15 23.11 -4.31
N LYS A 113 -4.23 22.56 -3.51
CA LYS A 113 -3.49 21.33 -3.85
C LYS A 113 -3.90 20.18 -2.94
N LEU A 114 -4.15 19.02 -3.56
CA LEU A 114 -4.25 17.76 -2.85
C LEU A 114 -2.85 17.26 -2.47
N ARG A 115 -2.74 16.61 -1.32
CA ARG A 115 -1.55 15.89 -0.85
C ARG A 115 -1.94 14.47 -0.48
N PHE A 116 -1.12 13.53 -0.90
CA PHE A 116 -1.29 12.11 -0.64
C PHE A 116 -0.15 11.69 0.28
N HIS A 117 -0.48 10.99 1.35
CA HIS A 117 0.51 10.48 2.29
C HIS A 117 0.28 8.99 2.49
N VAL A 118 1.27 8.19 2.10
CA VAL A 118 1.24 6.73 2.26
C VAL A 118 1.59 6.39 3.71
N ASN A 119 0.69 5.72 4.42
CA ASN A 119 0.95 5.26 5.78
C ASN A 119 1.57 3.86 5.73
N SER A 120 2.88 3.78 5.50
CA SER A 120 3.64 2.54 5.27
C SER A 120 3.55 1.51 6.39
N ASP A 121 3.26 1.96 7.61
CA ASP A 121 3.14 1.11 8.81
C ASP A 121 1.72 0.52 8.99
N THR A 122 0.82 0.77 8.04
CA THR A 122 -0.58 0.31 8.09
C THR A 122 -0.83 -0.90 7.20
N GLY A 123 -1.93 -1.58 7.47
CA GLY A 123 -2.38 -2.75 6.72
C GLY A 123 -2.01 -4.07 7.37
N THR A 124 -2.64 -5.12 6.89
CA THR A 124 -2.47 -6.50 7.32
C THR A 124 -1.69 -7.28 6.28
N THR A 125 -0.84 -8.20 6.74
CA THR A 125 -0.02 -9.00 5.82
C THR A 125 -0.90 -9.79 4.84
N THR A 126 -0.84 -9.43 3.56
CA THR A 126 -1.50 -10.17 2.47
C THR A 126 -0.63 -11.34 2.05
N LYS A 127 -1.16 -12.56 2.12
CA LYS A 127 -0.43 -13.78 1.69
C LYS A 127 -0.40 -13.96 0.18
N TYR A 128 -1.35 -13.35 -0.54
CA TYR A 128 -1.49 -13.47 -1.98
C TYR A 128 -2.03 -12.16 -2.57
N SER A 129 -1.49 -11.75 -3.71
CA SER A 129 -2.08 -10.72 -4.57
C SER A 129 -2.01 -11.20 -6.02
N GLY A 130 -3.12 -11.12 -6.74
CA GLY A 130 -3.26 -11.67 -8.08
C GLY A 130 -4.60 -11.31 -8.71
N ASP A 131 -4.76 -11.60 -10.00
CA ASP A 131 -5.91 -11.11 -10.77
C ASP A 131 -7.26 -11.62 -10.21
N ASP A 132 -7.29 -12.84 -9.69
CA ASP A 132 -8.48 -13.49 -9.12
C ASP A 132 -8.83 -13.04 -7.68
N GLN A 133 -8.07 -12.12 -7.09
CA GLN A 133 -8.39 -11.63 -5.74
C GLN A 133 -9.71 -10.84 -5.73
N PRO A 134 -10.46 -10.86 -4.61
CA PRO A 134 -11.62 -10.00 -4.42
C PRO A 134 -11.29 -8.54 -4.71
N ARG A 135 -12.20 -7.84 -5.37
CA ARG A 135 -12.09 -6.38 -5.59
C ARG A 135 -13.38 -5.71 -5.19
N LEU A 136 -13.24 -4.51 -4.61
CA LEU A 136 -14.34 -3.63 -4.28
C LEU A 136 -14.17 -2.31 -5.02
N THR A 137 -15.28 -1.76 -5.49
CA THR A 137 -15.35 -0.44 -6.09
C THR A 137 -16.47 0.32 -5.42
N LEU A 138 -16.22 1.55 -4.97
CA LEU A 138 -17.25 2.39 -4.38
C LEU A 138 -18.29 2.76 -5.43
N ARG A 139 -19.58 2.68 -5.05
CA ARG A 139 -20.65 3.27 -5.86
C ARG A 139 -20.79 4.74 -5.47
N GLY A 140 -20.45 5.68 -6.34
CA GLY A 140 -20.44 7.10 -5.99
C GLY A 140 -19.20 7.52 -5.19
N ASP A 141 -19.17 8.76 -4.74
CA ASP A 141 -17.93 9.42 -4.32
C ASP A 141 -17.27 8.83 -3.07
N VAL A 142 -15.95 8.98 -3.04
CA VAL A 142 -15.08 8.60 -1.92
C VAL A 142 -15.29 9.52 -0.71
N VAL A 143 -15.68 10.77 -0.94
CA VAL A 143 -16.05 11.73 0.10
C VAL A 143 -17.47 12.21 -0.16
N GLN A 144 -18.31 12.17 0.88
CA GLN A 144 -19.69 12.66 0.80
C GLN A 144 -19.98 13.64 1.94
N TYR A 145 -20.66 14.73 1.61
CA TYR A 145 -21.12 15.74 2.57
C TYR A 145 -22.59 15.52 2.89
N VAL A 146 -22.92 15.62 4.17
CA VAL A 146 -24.29 15.47 4.68
C VAL A 146 -24.56 16.61 5.65
N GLU A 147 -25.69 17.29 5.48
CA GLU A 147 -26.10 18.35 6.41
C GLU A 147 -26.54 17.75 7.76
N LEU A 148 -26.29 18.48 8.84
CA LEU A 148 -26.66 18.04 10.18
C LEU A 148 -28.17 17.74 10.29
N GLY A 149 -28.49 16.49 10.64
CA GLY A 149 -29.85 15.99 10.79
C GLY A 149 -30.47 15.36 9.55
N ASP A 150 -29.82 15.48 8.39
CA ASP A 150 -30.31 14.87 7.15
C ASP A 150 -30.21 13.34 7.16
N THR A 151 -30.99 12.69 6.31
CA THR A 151 -30.89 11.24 6.11
C THR A 151 -29.70 10.91 5.21
N TYR A 152 -28.82 10.02 5.66
CA TYR A 152 -27.76 9.45 4.83
C TYR A 152 -28.10 8.02 4.44
N VAL A 153 -28.05 7.73 3.14
CA VAL A 153 -28.18 6.38 2.58
C VAL A 153 -26.87 6.00 1.94
N ASP A 154 -26.23 4.94 2.45
CA ASP A 154 -24.97 4.47 1.91
C ASP A 154 -25.15 3.89 0.49
N PRO A 155 -24.50 4.45 -0.55
CA PRO A 155 -24.52 3.88 -1.89
C PRO A 155 -23.93 2.46 -1.99
N GLY A 156 -23.06 2.10 -1.04
CA GLY A 156 -22.40 0.80 -0.97
C GLY A 156 -21.26 0.62 -1.98
N VAL A 157 -20.99 -0.65 -2.30
CA VAL A 157 -19.87 -1.10 -3.15
C VAL A 157 -20.32 -2.14 -4.18
N ASP A 158 -19.67 -2.11 -5.34
CA ASP A 158 -19.63 -3.23 -6.28
C ASP A 158 -18.51 -4.20 -5.91
N LYS A 159 -18.69 -5.48 -6.26
CA LYS A 159 -17.71 -6.54 -5.98
C LYS A 159 -17.37 -7.35 -7.22
N LYS A 160 -16.11 -7.74 -7.34
CA LYS A 160 -15.60 -8.62 -8.40
C LYS A 160 -14.81 -9.78 -7.77
N ASN A 161 -14.80 -10.93 -8.45
CA ASN A 161 -14.06 -12.14 -8.05
C ASN A 161 -14.40 -12.67 -6.64
N THR A 162 -15.62 -12.41 -6.18
CA THR A 162 -16.11 -12.91 -4.90
C THR A 162 -17.64 -12.94 -4.87
N THR A 163 -18.20 -13.95 -4.20
CA THR A 163 -19.63 -14.04 -3.90
C THR A 163 -19.95 -13.57 -2.48
N LYS A 164 -18.95 -13.45 -1.60
CA LYS A 164 -19.11 -13.04 -0.20
C LYS A 164 -19.68 -11.62 -0.11
N THR A 165 -20.47 -11.38 0.93
CA THR A 165 -20.95 -10.03 1.26
C THR A 165 -19.85 -9.28 2.01
N PRO A 166 -19.57 -8.01 1.65
CA PRO A 166 -18.64 -7.19 2.42
C PRO A 166 -19.10 -7.04 3.87
N GLU A 167 -18.17 -7.23 4.80
CA GLU A 167 -18.32 -6.77 6.17
C GLU A 167 -18.22 -5.24 6.18
N ILE A 168 -19.14 -4.58 6.88
CA ILE A 168 -19.21 -3.11 6.95
C ILE A 168 -18.99 -2.68 8.40
N THR A 169 -18.03 -1.80 8.63
CA THR A 169 -17.78 -1.18 9.94
C THR A 169 -17.75 0.33 9.83
N TYR A 170 -18.02 1.00 10.95
CA TYR A 170 -18.11 2.45 11.02
C TYR A 170 -17.18 3.00 12.10
N ALA A 171 -16.59 4.16 11.84
CA ALA A 171 -15.87 4.94 12.83
C ALA A 171 -16.26 6.42 12.73
N LYS A 172 -16.27 7.13 13.86
CA LYS A 172 -16.40 8.58 13.95
C LYS A 172 -15.11 9.16 14.51
N ASN A 173 -14.46 10.05 13.77
CA ASN A 173 -13.18 10.65 14.15
C ASN A 173 -12.14 9.58 14.59
N GLY A 174 -12.11 8.45 13.88
CA GLY A 174 -11.23 7.31 14.19
C GLY A 174 -11.71 6.37 15.30
N SER A 175 -12.78 6.70 16.04
CA SER A 175 -13.32 5.84 17.09
C SER A 175 -14.46 4.95 16.56
N PRO A 176 -14.49 3.63 16.83
CA PRO A 176 -15.55 2.74 16.35
C PRO A 176 -16.95 3.17 16.83
N VAL A 177 -17.93 3.10 15.93
CA VAL A 177 -19.34 3.36 16.20
C VAL A 177 -20.21 2.30 15.51
N SER A 178 -21.47 2.14 15.93
CA SER A 178 -22.38 1.14 15.37
C SER A 178 -23.02 1.55 14.04
N ALA A 179 -23.12 2.86 13.77
CA ALA A 179 -23.71 3.42 12.56
C ALA A 179 -23.26 4.88 12.36
N ILE A 180 -23.51 5.42 11.17
CA ILE A 180 -23.43 6.87 10.93
C ILE A 180 -24.57 7.56 11.65
N ASN A 181 -24.25 8.60 12.42
CA ASN A 181 -25.22 9.41 13.13
C ASN A 181 -25.18 10.86 12.61
N THR A 182 -26.09 11.20 11.70
CA THR A 182 -26.13 12.51 11.06
C THR A 182 -26.62 13.64 11.96
N VAL A 183 -27.14 13.36 13.17
CA VAL A 183 -27.43 14.41 14.16
C VAL A 183 -26.21 14.83 14.97
N GLN A 184 -25.03 14.26 14.68
CA GLN A 184 -23.78 14.68 15.29
C GLN A 184 -22.75 15.01 14.21
N ALA A 185 -22.29 16.26 14.20
CA ALA A 185 -21.20 16.67 13.32
C ALA A 185 -19.93 15.84 13.57
N GLY A 186 -19.16 15.66 12.50
CA GLY A 186 -17.89 14.95 12.51
C GLY A 186 -17.62 14.18 11.24
N THR A 187 -16.44 13.56 11.20
CA THR A 187 -16.00 12.75 10.07
C THR A 187 -16.27 11.29 10.39
N TYR A 188 -17.13 10.68 9.59
CA TYR A 188 -17.42 9.27 9.63
C TYR A 188 -16.64 8.53 8.55
N THR A 189 -16.22 7.32 8.86
CA THR A 189 -15.56 6.42 7.93
C THR A 189 -16.36 5.14 7.83
N ILE A 190 -16.73 4.76 6.61
CA ILE A 190 -17.30 3.44 6.31
C ILE A 190 -16.17 2.58 5.74
N THR A 191 -15.96 1.41 6.33
CA THR A 191 -14.98 0.44 5.85
C THR A 191 -15.70 -0.79 5.32
N TYR A 192 -15.48 -1.12 4.05
CA TYR A 192 -15.97 -2.34 3.43
C TYR A 192 -14.81 -3.32 3.29
N LYS A 193 -14.97 -4.52 3.86
CA LYS A 193 -13.95 -5.57 3.79
C LYS A 193 -14.54 -6.85 3.25
N VAL A 194 -13.87 -7.46 2.27
CA VAL A 194 -14.14 -8.83 1.86
C VAL A 194 -12.89 -9.68 2.08
N SER A 195 -13.06 -10.80 2.77
CA SER A 195 -11.98 -11.75 3.03
C SER A 195 -12.30 -13.14 2.46
N ASN A 196 -11.43 -13.66 1.61
CA ASN A 196 -11.34 -15.06 1.23
C ASN A 196 -10.22 -15.74 2.04
N ASP A 197 -10.10 -17.06 1.94
CA ASP A 197 -9.25 -17.86 2.84
C ASP A 197 -7.79 -17.39 2.92
N ASN A 198 -7.26 -16.76 1.86
CA ASN A 198 -5.88 -16.26 1.80
C ASN A 198 -5.74 -14.81 1.27
N THR A 199 -6.84 -14.13 0.96
CA THR A 199 -6.84 -12.79 0.36
C THR A 199 -7.90 -11.91 0.99
N SER A 200 -7.63 -10.63 1.15
CA SER A 200 -8.63 -9.66 1.57
C SER A 200 -8.46 -8.36 0.81
N THR A 201 -9.57 -7.70 0.52
CA THR A 201 -9.59 -6.34 -0.01
C THR A 201 -10.41 -5.47 0.91
N THR A 202 -9.98 -4.21 1.04
CA THR A 202 -10.62 -3.20 1.87
C THR A 202 -10.73 -1.93 1.03
N ILE A 203 -11.90 -1.29 1.05
CA ILE A 203 -12.11 0.06 0.49
C ILE A 203 -12.86 0.90 1.52
N MET A 204 -12.65 2.21 1.50
CA MET A 204 -13.15 3.12 2.53
C MET A 204 -13.88 4.31 1.90
N ARG A 205 -14.97 4.74 2.53
CA ARG A 205 -15.69 5.99 2.21
C ARG A 205 -15.63 6.92 3.39
N THR A 206 -15.39 8.20 3.13
CA THR A 206 -15.48 9.28 4.10
C THR A 206 -16.83 9.99 3.97
N VAL A 207 -17.53 10.16 5.10
CA VAL A 207 -18.79 10.91 5.18
C VAL A 207 -18.61 12.03 6.19
N ILE A 208 -18.77 13.27 5.76
CA ILE A 208 -18.57 14.45 6.60
C ILE A 208 -19.92 15.06 6.91
N VAL A 209 -20.31 15.01 8.18
CA VAL A 209 -21.55 15.57 8.71
C VAL A 209 -21.26 16.94 9.28
N LYS A 210 -21.93 17.99 8.80
CA LYS A 210 -21.74 19.36 9.27
C LYS A 210 -22.94 20.27 9.05
#